data_AF-A0A6B3AX22-F1
#
_entry.id   AF-A0A6B3AX22-F1
#
_cell.length_a   1.000
_cell.length_b   1.000
_cell.length_c   1.000
_cell.angle_alpha   90.00
_cell.angle_beta   90.00
_cell.angle_gamma   90.00
#
_symmetry.space_group_name_H-M   'P 1'
#
loop_
_entity.id
_entity.type
_entity.pdbx_description
1 polymer ?
#
loop_
_entity_poly.entity_id
_entity_poly.type
_entity_poly.pdbx_seq_one_letter_code
_entity_poly.pdbx_strand_id
1 'polypeptide(L)'
;MASPVVRTNPVHERLRADVLAVGAPYALVLAGGDAVRAHGLVDRLTGGVDAATEHPAGMPEIAGAVRDGLERLGWTVTVAEADPLGARLLARDPASGTECRADLRKEVLWRPPVQTAAGPTLSLEDLVGTTVRSLADRGLPRDLIDVHAAARHWSRPELEELGRRHAPDTFDLTDLQSRLTGTDWLDDAEFHAHGIDPPTAAAIRRWAQEWADDIAERLLEGEDPPEETE
;
A
#
# COMPACT_ATOMS: atom_id res chain seq x y z
N MET A 1 -5.32 -1.12 -31.83
CA MET A 1 -6.33 -0.67 -30.85
C MET A 1 -5.62 0.29 -29.92
N ALA A 2 -6.12 1.53 -29.81
CA ALA A 2 -5.47 2.55 -29.00
C ALA A 2 -5.52 2.14 -27.53
N SER A 3 -4.35 2.09 -26.87
CA SER A 3 -4.26 1.91 -25.42
C SER A 3 -5.17 2.93 -24.73
N PRO A 4 -5.91 2.55 -23.68
CA PRO A 4 -6.60 3.54 -22.87
C PRO A 4 -5.52 4.44 -22.29
N VAL A 5 -5.55 5.72 -22.65
CA VAL A 5 -4.73 6.75 -22.02
C VAL A 5 -5.07 6.68 -20.53
N VAL A 6 -4.13 6.16 -19.73
CA VAL A 6 -4.17 6.26 -18.28
C VAL A 6 -4.33 7.74 -17.97
N ARG A 7 -5.51 8.13 -17.51
CA ARG A 7 -5.78 9.52 -17.17
C ARG A 7 -5.02 9.80 -15.88
N THR A 8 -3.77 10.23 -16.02
CA THR A 8 -3.04 10.89 -14.95
C THR A 8 -3.91 12.05 -14.47
N ASN A 9 -4.32 11.99 -13.20
CA ASN A 9 -5.08 13.06 -12.59
C ASN A 9 -4.07 14.17 -12.25
N PRO A 10 -4.05 15.31 -12.96
CA PRO A 10 -3.03 16.35 -12.77
C PRO A 10 -3.07 16.93 -11.35
N VAL A 11 -4.24 16.89 -10.69
CA VAL A 11 -4.39 17.30 -9.28
C VAL A 11 -3.65 16.32 -8.36
N HIS A 12 -3.76 15.01 -8.62
CA HIS A 12 -3.03 13.99 -7.87
C HIS A 12 -1.52 14.14 -8.06
N GLU A 13 -1.04 14.34 -9.29
CA GLU A 13 0.39 14.52 -9.56
C GLU A 13 0.96 15.77 -8.88
N ARG A 14 0.21 16.87 -8.89
CA ARG A 14 0.56 18.09 -8.16
C ARG A 14 0.62 17.83 -6.66
N LEU A 15 -0.42 17.20 -6.10
CA LEU A 15 -0.48 16.90 -4.67
C LEU A 15 0.69 16.01 -4.25
N ARG A 16 1.03 14.99 -5.04
CA ARG A 16 2.16 14.10 -4.79
C ARG A 16 3.46 14.89 -4.69
N ALA A 17 3.73 15.75 -5.67
CA ALA A 17 4.93 16.58 -5.68
C ALA A 17 4.98 17.53 -4.47
N ASP A 18 3.86 18.16 -4.14
CA ASP A 18 3.76 19.12 -3.04
C ASP A 18 3.91 18.44 -1.67
N VAL A 19 3.33 17.25 -1.48
CA VAL A 19 3.46 16.45 -0.24
C VAL A 19 4.92 16.08 -0.01
N LEU A 20 5.66 15.64 -1.04
CA LEU A 20 7.08 15.31 -0.91
C LEU A 20 7.93 16.55 -0.64
N ALA A 21 7.65 17.66 -1.33
CA ALA A 21 8.39 18.90 -1.15
C ALA A 21 8.22 19.49 0.25
N VAL A 22 6.99 19.58 0.74
CA VAL A 22 6.69 20.05 2.10
C VAL A 22 7.16 19.07 3.16
N GLY A 23 7.08 17.77 2.85
CA GLY A 23 7.47 16.68 3.73
C GLY A 23 8.97 16.41 3.83
N ALA A 24 9.79 17.05 3.00
CA ALA A 24 11.23 16.83 2.94
C ALA A 24 11.96 16.98 4.29
N PRO A 25 11.63 17.97 5.16
CA PRO A 25 12.23 18.07 6.50
C PRO A 25 11.96 16.87 7.40
N TYR A 26 10.89 16.11 7.13
CA TYR A 26 10.51 14.90 7.84
C TYR A 26 10.87 13.63 7.06
N ALA A 27 11.71 13.75 6.04
CA ALA A 27 12.11 12.63 5.17
C ALA A 27 10.90 11.81 4.67
N LEU A 28 9.80 12.48 4.30
CA LEU A 28 8.65 11.80 3.71
C LEU A 28 9.04 11.22 2.35
N VAL A 29 8.71 9.95 2.15
CA VAL A 29 8.95 9.20 0.91
C VAL A 29 7.65 8.61 0.39
N LEU A 30 7.53 8.44 -0.93
CA LEU A 30 6.37 7.83 -1.55
C LEU A 30 6.20 6.37 -1.11
N ALA A 31 4.96 6.02 -0.81
CA ALA A 31 4.51 4.68 -0.47
C ALA A 31 3.27 4.31 -1.29
N GLY A 32 2.67 3.15 -0.98
CA GLY A 32 1.39 2.72 -1.54
C GLY A 32 1.37 2.71 -3.07
N GLY A 33 0.22 3.08 -3.65
CA GLY A 33 0.00 2.95 -5.09
C GLY A 33 0.92 3.82 -5.95
N ASP A 34 1.31 5.01 -5.49
CA ASP A 34 2.26 5.85 -6.21
C ASP A 34 3.67 5.22 -6.25
N ALA A 35 4.10 4.59 -5.15
CA ALA A 35 5.36 3.88 -5.10
C ALA A 35 5.35 2.61 -5.98
N VAL A 36 4.24 1.87 -6.00
CA VAL A 36 4.03 0.70 -6.87
C VAL A 36 4.21 1.09 -8.35
N ARG A 37 3.61 2.21 -8.75
CA ARG A 37 3.76 2.75 -10.11
C ARG A 37 5.18 3.24 -10.39
N ALA A 38 5.80 3.92 -9.42
CA ALA A 38 7.16 4.44 -9.55
C ALA A 38 8.20 3.32 -9.73
N HIS A 39 7.97 2.14 -9.14
CA HIS A 39 8.79 0.94 -9.34
C HIS A 39 8.39 0.10 -10.56
N GLY A 40 7.32 0.47 -11.26
CA GLY A 40 6.87 -0.23 -12.47
C GLY A 40 6.27 -1.61 -12.22
N LEU A 41 5.78 -1.91 -11.01
CA LEU A 41 5.17 -3.19 -10.68
C LEU A 41 3.83 -3.38 -11.41
N VAL A 42 2.94 -2.41 -11.26
CA VAL A 42 1.62 -2.38 -11.92
C VAL A 42 1.16 -0.93 -12.11
N ASP A 43 0.56 -0.65 -13.26
CA ASP A 43 -0.04 0.65 -13.56
C ASP A 43 -1.55 0.58 -13.35
N ARG A 44 -1.97 0.75 -12.09
CA ARG A 44 -3.38 0.80 -11.67
C ARG A 44 -3.76 2.20 -11.19
N LEU A 45 -5.05 2.50 -11.24
CA LEU A 45 -5.58 3.75 -10.68
C LEU A 45 -5.37 3.81 -9.15
N THR A 46 -5.01 5.01 -8.69
CA THR A 46 -4.72 5.35 -7.29
C THR A 46 -5.73 6.37 -6.77
N GLY A 47 -6.20 6.18 -5.53
CA GLY A 47 -7.22 7.05 -4.91
C GLY A 47 -6.66 8.26 -4.14
N GLY A 48 -5.34 8.42 -4.08
CA GLY A 48 -4.66 9.45 -3.30
C GLY A 48 -3.15 9.25 -3.28
N VAL A 49 -2.46 10.07 -2.49
CA VAL A 49 -1.02 10.00 -2.23
C VAL A 49 -0.80 9.27 -0.92
N ASP A 50 0.07 8.26 -0.92
CA ASP A 50 0.55 7.62 0.30
C ASP A 50 2.01 8.02 0.52
N ALA A 51 2.36 8.45 1.73
CA ALA A 51 3.73 8.75 2.11
C ALA A 51 4.09 8.13 3.46
N ALA A 52 5.35 7.73 3.60
CA ALA A 52 5.89 7.10 4.80
C ALA A 52 7.09 7.87 5.33
N THR A 53 7.33 7.79 6.63
CA THR A 53 8.50 8.37 7.29
C THR A 53 8.89 7.59 8.55
N GLU A 54 10.20 7.45 8.78
CA GLU A 54 10.79 6.95 10.03
C GLU A 54 11.21 8.08 10.99
N HIS A 55 10.93 9.35 10.64
CA HIS A 55 11.37 10.51 11.42
C HIS A 55 10.84 10.46 12.86
N PRO A 56 11.60 10.86 13.90
CA PRO A 56 11.18 10.69 15.30
C PRO A 56 10.05 11.64 15.75
N ALA A 57 9.81 12.76 15.04
CA ALA A 57 8.74 13.70 15.38
C ALA A 57 7.35 13.03 15.42
N GLY A 58 6.47 13.48 16.30
CA GLY A 58 5.13 12.92 16.44
C GLY A 58 4.27 13.16 15.19
N MET A 59 3.38 12.22 14.87
CA MET A 59 2.50 12.36 13.70
C MET A 59 1.66 13.65 13.69
N PRO A 60 1.12 14.17 14.82
CA PRO A 60 0.42 15.46 14.82
C PRO A 60 1.28 16.65 14.36
N GLU A 61 2.57 16.65 14.70
CA GLU A 61 3.52 17.68 14.26
C GLU A 61 3.77 17.59 12.76
N ILE A 62 4.05 16.38 12.27
CA ILE A 62 4.31 16.12 10.85
C ILE A 62 3.07 16.48 10.02
N ALA A 63 1.90 15.99 10.40
CA ALA A 63 0.64 16.27 9.71
C ALA A 63 0.29 17.76 9.72
N GLY A 64 0.52 18.45 10.84
CA GLY A 64 0.34 19.90 10.93
C GLY A 64 1.27 20.67 10.00
N ALA A 65 2.55 20.32 9.97
CA ALA A 65 3.52 20.95 9.09
C ALA A 65 3.23 20.68 7.60
N VAL A 66 2.78 19.46 7.26
CA VAL A 66 2.36 19.10 5.91
C VAL A 66 1.11 19.89 5.50
N ARG A 67 0.09 19.96 6.37
CA ARG A 67 -1.10 20.79 6.15
C ARG A 67 -0.71 22.24 5.88
N ASP A 68 0.05 22.86 6.78
CA ASP A 68 0.40 24.27 6.67
C ASP A 68 1.25 24.56 5.42
N GLY A 69 2.11 23.62 5.02
CA GLY A 69 2.90 23.74 3.79
C GLY A 69 2.05 23.61 2.53
N LEU A 70 1.12 22.65 2.48
CA LEU A 70 0.17 22.51 1.38
C LEU A 70 -0.75 23.75 1.28
N GLU A 71 -1.21 24.30 2.40
CA GLU A 71 -2.00 25.54 2.41
C GLU A 71 -1.23 26.73 1.84
N ARG A 72 0.07 26.86 2.16
CA ARG A 72 0.94 27.88 1.53
C ARG A 72 1.12 27.68 0.03
N LEU A 73 0.98 26.45 -0.46
CA LEU A 73 1.01 26.11 -1.89
C LEU A 73 -0.37 26.25 -2.56
N GLY A 74 -1.39 26.71 -1.83
CA GLY A 74 -2.72 27.04 -2.37
C GLY A 74 -3.75 25.91 -2.27
N TRP A 75 -3.47 24.86 -1.52
CA TRP A 75 -4.46 23.83 -1.20
C TRP A 75 -5.39 24.28 -0.07
N THR A 76 -6.62 23.79 -0.05
CA THR A 76 -7.45 23.78 1.18
C THR A 76 -7.30 22.41 1.82
N VAL A 77 -6.76 22.33 3.04
CA VAL A 77 -6.42 21.04 3.66
C VAL A 77 -7.12 20.84 4.99
N THR A 78 -7.77 19.69 5.13
CA THR A 78 -8.36 19.26 6.41
C THR A 78 -7.65 18.00 6.89
N VAL A 79 -7.33 17.94 8.18
CA VAL A 79 -6.89 16.70 8.83
C VAL A 79 -8.15 15.89 9.18
N ALA A 80 -8.41 14.81 8.46
CA ALA A 80 -9.59 13.98 8.67
C ALA A 80 -9.40 13.01 9.84
N GLU A 81 -8.22 12.39 9.93
CA GLU A 81 -7.86 11.42 10.97
C GLU A 81 -6.39 11.64 11.35
N ALA A 82 -6.06 11.46 12.63
CA ALA A 82 -4.68 11.44 13.10
C ALA A 82 -4.56 10.60 14.37
N ASP A 83 -3.59 9.69 14.36
CA ASP A 83 -3.18 8.86 15.48
C ASP A 83 -1.63 8.88 15.58
N PRO A 84 -1.01 8.22 16.57
CA PRO A 84 0.45 8.25 16.72
C PRO A 84 1.25 7.73 15.52
N LEU A 85 0.68 6.82 14.71
CA LEU A 85 1.34 6.13 13.60
C LEU A 85 0.84 6.58 12.22
N GLY A 86 -0.27 7.30 12.13
CA GLY A 86 -0.86 7.70 10.86
C GLY A 86 -1.63 9.00 10.91
N ALA A 87 -1.72 9.68 9.77
CA ALA A 87 -2.63 10.79 9.58
C ALA A 87 -3.19 10.78 8.16
N ARG A 88 -4.45 11.20 8.04
CA ARG A 88 -5.13 11.38 6.77
C ARG A 88 -5.47 12.85 6.56
N LEU A 89 -4.93 13.40 5.49
CA LEU A 89 -5.24 14.73 5.01
C LEU A 89 -6.18 14.64 3.80
N LEU A 90 -7.14 15.57 3.74
CA LEU A 90 -7.97 15.80 2.57
C LEU A 90 -7.54 17.15 1.98
N ALA A 91 -6.86 17.10 0.83
CA ALA A 91 -6.39 18.27 0.13
C ALA A 91 -7.30 18.57 -1.06
N ARG A 92 -7.96 19.72 -1.03
CA ARG A 92 -8.83 20.21 -2.09
C ARG A 92 -8.10 21.26 -2.90
N ASP A 93 -8.10 21.07 -4.21
CA ASP A 93 -7.63 22.06 -5.18
C ASP A 93 -8.74 23.11 -5.39
N PRO A 94 -8.55 24.38 -4.98
CA PRO A 94 -9.60 25.39 -5.12
C PRO A 94 -9.98 25.69 -6.57
N ALA A 95 -9.05 25.48 -7.52
CA ALA A 95 -9.28 25.77 -8.93
C ALA A 95 -10.23 24.77 -9.60
N SER A 96 -10.05 23.47 -9.36
CA SER A 96 -10.90 22.42 -9.92
C SER A 96 -12.03 21.98 -8.98
N GLY A 97 -11.94 22.30 -7.70
CA GLY A 97 -12.80 21.75 -6.64
C GLY A 97 -12.53 20.28 -6.33
N THR A 98 -11.55 19.65 -6.98
CA THR A 98 -11.20 18.24 -6.78
C THR A 98 -10.56 18.07 -5.41
N GLU A 99 -11.01 17.04 -4.68
CA GLU A 99 -10.41 16.64 -3.41
C GLU A 99 -9.61 15.36 -3.60
N CYS A 100 -8.42 15.31 -3.01
CA CYS A 100 -7.52 14.18 -3.07
C CYS A 100 -7.03 13.88 -1.65
N ARG A 101 -6.95 12.59 -1.34
CA ARG A 101 -6.46 12.11 -0.05
C ARG A 101 -4.93 12.06 -0.04
N ALA A 102 -4.33 12.46 1.07
CA ALA A 102 -2.93 12.18 1.37
C ALA A 102 -2.85 11.43 2.71
N ASP A 103 -2.42 10.17 2.69
CA ASP A 103 -2.20 9.37 3.89
C ASP A 103 -0.71 9.41 4.25
N LEU A 104 -0.39 9.84 5.46
CA LEU A 104 0.95 9.87 6.03
C LEU A 104 1.07 8.73 7.05
N ARG A 105 2.17 7.98 7.03
CA ARG A 105 2.40 6.86 7.95
C ARG A 105 3.80 6.88 8.57
N LYS A 106 3.87 6.43 9.82
CA LYS A 106 5.10 5.93 10.42
C LYS A 106 5.43 4.57 9.83
N GLU A 107 6.69 4.39 9.47
CA GLU A 107 7.18 3.13 8.96
C GLU A 107 8.63 2.92 9.40
N VAL A 108 9.00 1.66 9.65
CA VAL A 108 10.39 1.28 9.85
C VAL A 108 10.97 0.91 8.49
N LEU A 109 12.00 1.62 8.05
CA LEU A 109 12.62 1.36 6.76
C LEU A 109 13.78 0.37 6.92
N TRP A 110 13.67 -0.80 6.30
CA TRP A 110 14.75 -1.80 6.33
C TRP A 110 15.83 -1.53 5.30
N ARG A 111 15.52 -0.72 4.28
CA ARG A 111 16.46 -0.28 3.25
C ARG A 111 16.34 1.23 3.05
N PRO A 112 17.42 1.90 2.60
CA PRO A 112 17.34 3.31 2.30
C PRO A 112 16.31 3.58 1.18
N PRO A 113 15.57 4.70 1.25
CA PRO A 113 14.71 5.14 0.16
C PRO A 113 15.45 5.27 -1.17
N VAL A 114 14.72 5.01 -2.27
CA VAL A 114 15.24 5.08 -3.64
C VAL A 114 14.69 6.33 -4.33
N GLN A 115 15.53 7.02 -5.09
CA GLN A 115 15.09 8.11 -5.95
C GLN A 115 14.46 7.56 -7.24
N THR A 116 13.20 7.86 -7.47
CA THR A 116 12.49 7.53 -8.72
C THR A 116 12.13 8.81 -9.48
N ALA A 117 11.57 8.69 -10.68
CA ALA A 117 11.05 9.84 -11.42
C ALA A 117 9.89 10.56 -10.69
N ALA A 118 9.22 9.88 -9.75
CA ALA A 118 8.15 10.45 -8.93
C ALA A 118 8.67 11.11 -7.64
N GLY A 119 9.94 10.93 -7.29
CA GLY A 119 10.60 11.47 -6.10
C GLY A 119 11.20 10.39 -5.17
N PRO A 120 11.62 10.77 -3.95
CA PRO A 120 12.03 9.82 -2.92
C PRO A 120 10.91 8.81 -2.66
N THR A 121 11.19 7.52 -2.78
CA THR A 121 10.22 6.43 -2.71
C THR A 121 10.75 5.34 -1.77
N LEU A 122 9.86 4.60 -1.09
CA LEU A 122 10.24 3.38 -0.39
C LEU A 122 11.10 2.48 -1.28
N SER A 123 12.05 1.75 -0.69
CA SER A 123 12.73 0.70 -1.43
C SER A 123 11.71 -0.32 -1.93
N LEU A 124 12.03 -1.04 -3.01
CA LEU A 124 11.10 -2.03 -3.55
C LEU A 124 10.80 -3.14 -2.52
N GLU A 125 11.79 -3.56 -1.74
CA GLU A 125 11.60 -4.56 -0.67
C GLU A 125 10.67 -4.03 0.43
N ASP A 126 10.87 -2.80 0.92
CA ASP A 126 10.01 -2.20 1.95
C ASP A 126 8.58 -1.97 1.42
N LEU A 127 8.44 -1.54 0.16
CA LEU A 127 7.14 -1.35 -0.47
C LEU A 127 6.37 -2.69 -0.55
N VAL A 128 7.04 -3.76 -0.96
CA VAL A 128 6.41 -5.08 -1.04
C VAL A 128 6.03 -5.56 0.36
N GLY A 129 6.91 -5.42 1.34
CA GLY A 129 6.62 -5.80 2.73
C GLY A 129 5.42 -5.05 3.32
N THR A 130 5.37 -3.73 3.16
CA THR A 130 4.22 -2.92 3.62
C THR A 130 2.91 -3.24 2.89
N THR A 131 2.99 -3.64 1.63
CA THR A 131 1.83 -4.09 0.84
C THR A 131 1.36 -5.48 1.29
N VAL A 132 2.26 -6.44 1.51
CA VAL A 132 1.92 -7.77 2.03
C VAL A 132 1.29 -7.67 3.43
N ARG A 133 1.85 -6.83 4.30
CA ARG A 133 1.23 -6.50 5.60
C ARG A 133 -0.19 -5.97 5.42
N SER A 134 -0.40 -5.06 4.48
CA SER A 134 -1.74 -4.52 4.20
C SER A 134 -2.68 -5.61 3.67
N LEU A 135 -2.20 -6.53 2.84
CA LEU A 135 -2.99 -7.65 2.37
C LEU A 135 -3.43 -8.56 3.53
N ALA A 136 -2.51 -8.90 4.44
CA ALA A 136 -2.81 -9.71 5.63
C ALA A 136 -3.77 -9.00 6.61
N ASP A 137 -3.65 -7.68 6.76
CA ASP A 137 -4.51 -6.90 7.65
C ASP A 137 -5.96 -6.79 7.13
N ARG A 138 -6.15 -6.44 5.86
CA ARG A 138 -7.46 -6.02 5.33
C ARG A 138 -7.96 -6.73 4.06
N GLY A 139 -7.11 -7.46 3.34
CA GLY A 139 -7.56 -8.27 2.20
C GLY A 139 -8.16 -7.50 1.01
N LEU A 140 -7.78 -6.24 0.76
CA LEU A 140 -8.42 -5.43 -0.28
C LEU A 140 -7.90 -5.76 -1.70
N PRO A 141 -8.72 -5.56 -2.76
CA PRO A 141 -8.33 -5.82 -4.15
C PRO A 141 -7.03 -5.15 -4.56
N ARG A 142 -6.81 -3.88 -4.18
CA ARG A 142 -5.58 -3.15 -4.51
C ARG A 142 -4.31 -3.79 -3.94
N ASP A 143 -4.40 -4.32 -2.71
CA ASP A 143 -3.25 -4.93 -2.05
C ASP A 143 -2.95 -6.26 -2.74
N LEU A 144 -4.00 -7.02 -3.07
CA LEU A 144 -3.84 -8.28 -3.80
C LEU A 144 -3.25 -8.08 -5.20
N ILE A 145 -3.70 -7.06 -5.94
CA ILE A 145 -3.15 -6.69 -7.25
C ILE A 145 -1.66 -6.37 -7.15
N ASP A 146 -1.27 -5.56 -6.17
CA ASP A 146 0.12 -5.13 -5.98
C ASP A 146 1.02 -6.30 -5.55
N VAL A 147 0.57 -7.15 -4.61
CA VAL A 147 1.33 -8.33 -4.18
C VAL A 147 1.44 -9.36 -5.30
N HIS A 148 0.37 -9.60 -6.08
CA HIS A 148 0.43 -10.48 -7.24
C HIS A 148 1.42 -9.97 -8.30
N ALA A 149 1.52 -8.65 -8.50
CA ALA A 149 2.54 -8.06 -9.36
C ALA A 149 3.97 -8.31 -8.83
N ALA A 150 4.16 -8.18 -7.51
CA ALA A 150 5.43 -8.48 -6.84
C ALA A 150 5.83 -9.96 -6.90
N ALA A 151 4.88 -10.89 -7.02
CA ALA A 151 5.13 -12.33 -7.13
C ALA A 151 5.93 -12.76 -8.38
N ARG A 152 6.21 -11.82 -9.31
CA ARG A 152 7.16 -12.00 -10.42
C ARG A 152 8.62 -11.99 -9.98
N HIS A 153 8.89 -11.46 -8.80
CA HIS A 153 10.23 -11.21 -8.26
C HIS A 153 10.50 -11.99 -6.98
N TRP A 154 9.45 -12.31 -6.21
CA TRP A 154 9.55 -13.04 -4.94
C TRP A 154 8.61 -14.24 -4.92
N SER A 155 9.09 -15.33 -4.31
CA SER A 155 8.27 -16.47 -3.95
C SER A 155 7.31 -16.15 -2.80
N ARG A 156 6.28 -16.97 -2.61
CA ARG A 156 5.31 -16.84 -1.52
C ARG A 156 5.97 -16.77 -0.12
N PRO A 157 6.92 -17.66 0.25
CA PRO A 157 7.63 -17.54 1.53
C PRO A 157 8.45 -16.25 1.68
N GLU A 158 9.04 -15.75 0.59
CA GLU A 158 9.76 -14.46 0.61
C GLU A 158 8.81 -13.28 0.80
N LEU A 159 7.62 -13.31 0.18
CA LEU A 159 6.56 -12.32 0.41
C LEU A 159 6.10 -12.33 1.88
N GLU A 160 5.89 -13.50 2.46
CA GLU A 160 5.54 -13.66 3.89
C GLU A 160 6.61 -13.04 4.80
N GLU A 161 7.88 -13.29 4.52
CA GLU A 161 9.00 -12.73 5.28
C GLU A 161 9.11 -11.21 5.13
N LEU A 162 8.93 -10.67 3.92
CA LEU A 162 8.86 -9.22 3.71
C LEU A 162 7.69 -8.60 4.48
N GLY A 163 6.51 -9.23 4.46
CA GLY A 163 5.36 -8.80 5.25
C GLY A 163 5.63 -8.79 6.75
N ARG A 164 6.26 -9.86 7.26
CA ARG A 164 6.63 -10.03 8.67
C ARG A 164 7.52 -8.92 9.20
N ARG A 165 8.48 -8.44 8.40
CA ARG A 165 9.39 -7.34 8.77
C ARG A 165 8.70 -6.01 9.04
N HIS A 166 7.53 -5.79 8.45
CA HIS A 166 6.78 -4.55 8.59
C HIS A 166 5.57 -4.68 9.51
N ALA A 167 5.18 -5.90 9.91
CA ALA A 167 4.08 -6.08 10.83
C ALA A 167 4.43 -5.45 12.20
N PRO A 168 3.57 -4.57 12.76
CA PRO A 168 3.83 -3.98 14.08
C PRO A 168 3.78 -5.04 15.20
N ASP A 169 2.94 -6.06 14.99
CA ASP A 169 2.78 -7.23 15.85
C ASP A 169 3.15 -8.50 15.07
N THR A 170 2.77 -9.68 15.60
CA THR A 170 2.98 -10.95 14.91
C THR A 170 2.30 -10.99 13.54
N PHE A 171 3.06 -11.29 12.50
CA PHE A 171 2.50 -11.62 11.18
C PHE A 171 2.00 -13.07 11.19
N ASP A 172 0.70 -13.24 11.40
CA ASP A 172 0.04 -14.55 11.48
C ASP A 172 -0.32 -15.08 10.08
N LEU A 173 0.16 -16.29 9.78
CA LEU A 173 -0.16 -16.97 8.52
C LEU A 173 -1.64 -17.37 8.45
N THR A 174 -2.30 -17.59 9.59
CA THR A 174 -3.74 -17.87 9.67
C THR A 174 -4.57 -16.69 9.19
N ASP A 175 -4.18 -15.47 9.59
CA ASP A 175 -4.82 -14.24 9.13
C ASP A 175 -4.60 -14.04 7.64
N LEU A 176 -3.37 -14.20 7.15
CA LEU A 176 -3.07 -14.10 5.72
C LEU A 176 -3.87 -15.13 4.91
N GLN A 177 -3.90 -16.39 5.33
CA GLN A 177 -4.68 -17.46 4.68
C GLN A 177 -6.17 -17.11 4.63
N SER A 178 -6.71 -16.57 5.73
CA SER A 178 -8.11 -16.14 5.81
C SER A 178 -8.39 -15.00 4.84
N ARG A 179 -7.49 -14.00 4.76
CA ARG A 179 -7.63 -12.89 3.79
C ARG A 179 -7.55 -13.37 2.36
N LEU A 180 -6.62 -14.25 2.02
CA LEU A 180 -6.43 -14.81 0.68
C LEU A 180 -7.65 -15.63 0.24
N THR A 181 -8.16 -16.50 1.11
CA THR A 181 -9.41 -17.26 0.85
C THR A 181 -10.61 -16.33 0.68
N GLY A 182 -10.66 -15.26 1.47
CA GLY A 182 -11.71 -14.23 1.37
C GLY A 182 -11.71 -13.47 0.03
N THR A 183 -10.62 -13.53 -0.75
CA THR A 183 -10.52 -12.79 -2.01
C THR A 183 -11.53 -13.25 -3.05
N ASP A 184 -12.06 -14.47 -2.96
CA ASP A 184 -13.09 -14.96 -3.89
C ASP A 184 -14.42 -14.19 -3.78
N TRP A 185 -14.66 -13.51 -2.65
CA TRP A 185 -15.88 -12.74 -2.39
C TRP A 185 -15.77 -11.25 -2.73
N LEU A 186 -14.58 -10.78 -3.15
CA LEU A 186 -14.39 -9.39 -3.57
C LEU A 186 -15.18 -9.10 -4.85
N ASP A 187 -15.73 -7.89 -4.99
CA ASP A 187 -16.53 -7.51 -6.16
C ASP A 187 -15.62 -7.24 -7.38
N ASP A 188 -15.96 -7.79 -8.55
CA ASP A 188 -15.26 -7.51 -9.81
C ASP A 188 -15.25 -6.02 -10.16
N ALA A 189 -16.26 -5.27 -9.71
CA ALA A 189 -16.30 -3.82 -9.87
C ALA A 189 -15.11 -3.11 -9.17
N GLU A 190 -14.62 -3.66 -8.06
CA GLU A 190 -13.46 -3.10 -7.35
C GLU A 190 -12.14 -3.36 -8.10
N PHE A 191 -11.98 -4.54 -8.72
CA PHE A 191 -10.87 -4.80 -9.63
C PHE A 191 -10.94 -3.89 -10.87
N HIS A 192 -12.13 -3.71 -11.43
CA HIS A 192 -12.35 -2.83 -12.57
C HIS A 192 -12.02 -1.37 -12.25
N ALA A 193 -12.33 -0.90 -11.03
CA ALA A 193 -11.96 0.44 -10.57
C ALA A 193 -10.42 0.67 -10.55
N HIS A 194 -9.64 -0.40 -10.52
CA HIS A 194 -8.18 -0.38 -10.65
C HIS A 194 -7.68 -0.61 -12.08
N GLY A 195 -8.59 -0.75 -13.06
CA GLY A 195 -8.25 -0.99 -14.46
C GLY A 195 -7.96 -2.46 -14.79
N ILE A 196 -8.31 -3.38 -13.89
CA ILE A 196 -8.12 -4.81 -14.08
C ILE A 196 -9.33 -5.40 -14.80
N ASP A 197 -9.10 -6.15 -15.87
CA ASP A 197 -10.17 -6.83 -16.61
C ASP A 197 -10.58 -8.15 -15.92
N PRO A 198 -11.79 -8.68 -16.20
CA PRO A 198 -12.27 -9.90 -15.54
C PRO A 198 -11.34 -11.13 -15.71
N PRO A 199 -10.75 -11.41 -16.88
CA PRO A 199 -9.80 -12.52 -17.02
C PRO A 199 -8.56 -12.36 -16.14
N THR A 200 -8.02 -11.15 -16.01
CA THR A 200 -6.86 -10.87 -15.14
C THR A 200 -7.26 -10.98 -13.68
N ALA A 201 -8.43 -10.47 -13.29
CA ALA A 201 -8.95 -10.62 -11.92
C ALA A 201 -9.10 -12.10 -11.53
N ALA A 202 -9.66 -12.93 -12.42
CA ALA A 202 -9.78 -14.37 -12.19
C ALA A 202 -8.41 -15.07 -12.04
N ALA A 203 -7.40 -14.64 -12.79
CA ALA A 203 -6.04 -15.16 -12.63
C ALA A 203 -5.43 -14.78 -11.28
N ILE A 204 -5.62 -13.54 -10.83
CA ILE A 204 -5.17 -13.06 -9.51
C ILE A 204 -5.84 -13.86 -8.38
N ARG A 205 -7.17 -14.08 -8.45
CA ARG A 205 -7.91 -14.85 -7.44
C ARG A 205 -7.43 -16.30 -7.35
N ARG A 206 -7.24 -16.96 -8.49
CA ARG A 206 -6.68 -18.31 -8.51
C ARG A 206 -5.28 -18.37 -7.89
N TRP A 207 -4.41 -17.40 -8.20
CA TRP A 207 -3.09 -17.34 -7.57
C TRP A 207 -3.19 -17.13 -6.05
N ALA A 208 -4.15 -16.34 -5.59
CA ALA A 208 -4.42 -16.12 -4.17
C ALA A 208 -4.90 -17.40 -3.48
N GLN A 209 -5.81 -18.14 -4.12
CA GLN A 209 -6.32 -19.42 -3.61
C GLN A 209 -5.21 -20.47 -3.51
N GLU A 210 -4.38 -20.60 -4.54
CA GLU A 210 -3.22 -21.50 -4.51
C GLU A 210 -2.23 -21.15 -3.40
N TRP A 211 -2.11 -19.88 -3.01
CA TRP A 211 -1.29 -19.47 -1.87
C TRP A 211 -1.99 -19.77 -0.54
N ALA A 212 -3.29 -19.54 -0.44
CA ALA A 212 -4.07 -19.91 0.74
C ALA A 212 -4.02 -21.42 1.02
N ASP A 213 -4.12 -22.25 -0.03
CA ASP A 213 -4.03 -23.71 0.07
C ASP A 213 -2.64 -24.16 0.55
N ASP A 214 -1.57 -23.57 0.03
CA ASP A 214 -0.19 -23.81 0.47
C ASP A 214 0.04 -23.44 1.94
N ILE A 215 -0.52 -22.32 2.40
CA ILE A 215 -0.47 -21.95 3.83
C ILE A 215 -1.27 -22.96 4.66
N ALA A 216 -2.46 -23.35 4.21
CA ALA A 216 -3.31 -24.29 4.94
C ALA A 216 -2.64 -25.66 5.12
N GLU A 217 -1.96 -26.17 4.08
CA GLU A 217 -1.17 -27.40 4.16
C GLU A 217 -0.05 -27.29 5.20
N ARG A 218 0.73 -26.20 5.17
CA ARG A 218 1.80 -25.95 6.15
C ARG A 218 1.29 -25.80 7.59
N LEU A 219 0.12 -25.20 7.78
CA LEU A 219 -0.50 -25.06 9.10
C LEU A 219 -0.94 -26.43 9.66
N LEU A 220 -1.50 -27.30 8.82
CA LEU A 220 -1.86 -28.67 9.21
C LEU A 220 -0.62 -29.52 9.53
N GLU A 221 0.48 -29.37 8.78
CA GLU A 221 1.73 -30.07 9.03
C GLU A 221 2.47 -29.56 10.29
N GLY A 222 2.26 -28.30 10.67
CA GLY A 222 2.84 -27.67 11.86
C GLY A 222 2.07 -27.91 13.16
N GLU A 223 0.84 -28.42 13.09
CA GLU A 223 0.08 -28.93 14.24
C GLU A 223 0.54 -30.36 14.55
N ASP A 224 1.57 -30.54 15.40
CA ASP A 224 1.87 -31.86 15.96
C ASP A 224 0.59 -32.44 16.60
N PRO A 225 0.23 -33.72 16.37
CA PRO A 225 -0.93 -34.32 17.01
C PRO A 225 -0.76 -34.25 18.53
N PRO A 226 -1.84 -34.03 19.31
CA PRO A 226 -1.74 -34.01 20.76
C PRO A 226 -1.08 -35.30 21.23
N GLU A 227 0.03 -35.19 21.97
CA GLU A 227 0.63 -36.34 22.64
C GLU A 227 -0.48 -37.00 23.47
N GLU A 228 -0.90 -38.19 23.06
CA GLU A 228 -1.78 -39.03 23.86
C GLU A 228 -1.02 -39.38 25.15
N THR A 229 -1.21 -38.59 26.20
CA THR A 229 -0.83 -38.97 27.56
C THR A 229 -1.65 -40.20 27.95
N GLU A 230 -1.00 -41.38 27.92
CA GLU A 230 -1.45 -42.63 28.56
C GLU A 230 -1.70 -42.48 30.07
#